data_AF-A0A350DMC5-F1
#
_entry.id   AF-A0A350DMC5-F1
#
_cell.length_a   1.000
_cell.length_b   1.000
_cell.length_c   1.000
_cell.angle_alpha   90.00
_cell.angle_beta   90.00
_cell.angle_gamma   90.00
#
_symmetry.space_group_name_H-M   'P 1'
#
loop_
_entity.id
_entity.type
_entity.pdbx_description
1 polymer ?
#
loop_
_entity_poly.entity_id
_entity_poly.type
_entity_poly.pdbx_seq_one_letter_code
_entity_poly.pdbx_strand_id
1 'polypeptide(L)'
;MQLKNDALFRQQAFINGVWCDADSQETQKVFNPATGEVIGTVPNMGRDETRRAIEAADAAQSAWAKKTGKERSTVLRRWHTLIAENIEDLALLMTHEQGKPLSEAKGEIQSGLD
;
A
#
# COMPACT_ATOMS: atom_id res chain seq x y z
N MET A 1 -16.50 5.09 -4.88
CA MET A 1 -15.98 3.99 -4.04
C MET A 1 -16.42 4.24 -2.60
N GLN A 2 -16.99 3.25 -1.91
CA GLN A 2 -17.39 3.36 -0.50
C GLN A 2 -16.61 2.30 0.29
N LEU A 3 -15.65 2.72 1.10
CA LEU A 3 -14.86 1.82 1.96
C LEU A 3 -15.44 1.81 3.37
N LYS A 4 -15.24 0.71 4.10
CA LYS A 4 -15.53 0.66 5.55
C LYS A 4 -14.43 1.37 6.32
N ASN A 5 -13.19 1.30 5.83
CA ASN A 5 -12.01 1.93 6.38
C ASN A 5 -11.37 2.88 5.36
N ASP A 6 -11.79 4.14 5.38
CA ASP A 6 -11.28 5.18 4.48
C ASP A 6 -9.76 5.42 4.61
N ALA A 7 -9.15 5.03 5.74
CA ALA A 7 -7.72 5.19 5.96
C ALA A 7 -6.86 4.25 5.09
N LEU A 8 -7.46 3.27 4.41
CA LEU A 8 -6.80 2.41 3.42
C LEU A 8 -6.58 3.12 2.09
N PHE A 9 -7.41 4.12 1.74
CA PHE A 9 -7.23 4.89 0.53
C PHE A 9 -6.16 5.96 0.75
N ARG A 10 -4.97 5.72 0.22
CA ARG A 10 -3.80 6.60 0.38
C ARG A 10 -3.40 7.21 -0.95
N GLN A 11 -3.13 8.51 -0.89
CA GLN A 11 -2.70 9.34 -2.02
C GLN A 11 -1.28 9.90 -1.81
N GLN A 12 -0.55 9.33 -0.86
CA GLN A 12 0.82 9.69 -0.47
C GLN A 12 1.70 8.44 -0.50
N ALA A 13 3.02 8.62 -0.62
CA ALA A 13 3.98 7.53 -0.49
C ALA A 13 4.36 7.31 0.98
N PHE A 14 4.77 6.09 1.34
CA PHE A 14 5.20 5.76 2.69
C PHE A 14 6.73 5.59 2.74
N ILE A 15 7.44 6.58 3.29
CA ILE A 15 8.91 6.61 3.38
C ILE A 15 9.31 6.82 4.84
N ASN A 16 10.17 5.95 5.37
CA ASN A 16 10.69 6.02 6.74
C ASN A 16 9.60 6.17 7.82
N GLY A 17 8.50 5.44 7.69
CA GLY A 17 7.40 5.48 8.66
C GLY A 17 6.46 6.69 8.51
N VAL A 18 6.62 7.50 7.46
CA VAL A 18 5.85 8.74 7.25
C VAL A 18 5.15 8.72 5.89
N TRP A 19 3.91 9.20 5.86
CA TRP A 19 3.19 9.50 4.63
C TRP A 19 3.64 10.86 4.09
N CYS A 20 4.14 10.90 2.86
CA CYS A 20 4.69 12.12 2.26
C CYS A 20 4.36 12.26 0.78
N ASP A 21 4.30 13.52 0.34
CA ASP A 21 4.19 13.94 -1.05
C ASP A 21 5.57 14.06 -1.70
N ALA A 22 5.61 14.16 -3.03
CA ALA A 22 6.85 14.39 -3.77
C ALA A 22 7.43 15.76 -3.44
N ASP A 23 8.76 15.89 -3.47
CA ASP A 23 9.43 17.17 -3.21
C ASP A 23 9.01 18.24 -4.24
N SER A 24 8.77 17.80 -5.48
CA SER A 24 8.25 18.64 -6.57
C SER A 24 6.77 19.00 -6.42
N GLN A 25 6.05 18.36 -5.49
CA GLN A 25 4.59 18.39 -5.35
C GLN A 25 3.83 17.87 -6.59
N GLU A 26 4.53 17.27 -7.55
CA GLU A 26 3.89 16.65 -8.70
C GLU A 26 3.18 15.36 -8.31
N THR A 27 2.08 15.08 -8.99
CA THR A 27 1.27 13.88 -8.78
C THR A 27 0.87 13.25 -10.12
N GLN A 28 0.62 11.95 -10.10
CA GLN A 28 0.06 11.19 -11.22
C GLN A 28 -1.37 10.78 -10.88
N LYS A 29 -2.28 10.92 -11.85
CA LYS A 29 -3.68 10.51 -11.71
C LYS A 29 -3.80 9.00 -11.86
N VAL A 30 -4.62 8.39 -11.01
CA VAL A 30 -5.06 7.00 -11.15
C VAL A 30 -6.49 6.99 -11.67
N PHE A 31 -6.72 6.27 -12.75
CA PHE A 31 -8.01 6.22 -13.44
C PHE A 31 -8.70 4.88 -13.19
N ASN A 32 -10.03 4.92 -13.09
CA ASN A 32 -10.84 3.72 -13.16
C ASN A 32 -10.94 3.29 -14.64
N PRO A 33 -10.40 2.12 -15.03
CA PRO A 33 -10.36 1.72 -16.42
C PRO A 33 -11.75 1.39 -16.99
N ALA A 34 -12.75 1.11 -16.15
CA ALA A 34 -14.10 0.82 -16.59
C ALA A 34 -14.92 2.09 -16.92
N THR A 35 -14.61 3.22 -16.29
CA THR A 35 -15.37 4.48 -16.44
C THR A 35 -14.55 5.63 -17.04
N GLY A 36 -13.23 5.57 -16.97
CA GLY A 36 -12.32 6.66 -17.32
C GLY A 36 -12.23 7.77 -16.26
N GLU A 37 -12.94 7.64 -15.14
CA GLU A 37 -12.94 8.64 -14.07
C GLU A 37 -11.66 8.58 -13.24
N VAL A 38 -11.24 9.72 -12.69
CA VAL A 38 -10.10 9.77 -11.75
C VAL A 38 -10.56 9.27 -10.38
N ILE A 39 -9.85 8.27 -9.84
CA ILE A 39 -10.10 7.72 -8.50
C ILE A 39 -9.36 8.58 -7.45
N GLY A 40 -8.14 9.01 -7.80
CA GLY A 40 -7.28 9.82 -6.96
C GLY A 40 -5.95 10.12 -7.63
N THR A 41 -4.98 10.58 -6.84
CA THR A 41 -3.62 10.86 -7.27
C THR A 41 -2.58 10.19 -6.37
N VAL A 42 -1.41 9.90 -6.92
CA VAL A 42 -0.23 9.44 -6.15
C VAL A 42 0.96 10.35 -6.44
N PRO A 43 1.93 10.51 -5.51
CA PRO A 43 3.07 11.39 -5.74
C PRO A 43 3.95 10.91 -6.90
N ASN A 44 4.39 11.85 -7.75
CA ASN A 44 5.34 11.57 -8.82
C ASN A 44 6.77 11.62 -8.28
N MET A 45 7.16 10.61 -7.49
CA MET A 45 8.45 10.58 -6.80
C MET A 45 9.64 10.49 -7.76
N GLY A 46 10.72 11.19 -7.41
CA GLY A 46 11.96 11.22 -8.16
C GLY A 46 13.14 10.52 -7.50
N ARG A 47 14.33 10.91 -7.94
CA ARG A 47 15.61 10.34 -7.49
C ARG A 47 15.86 10.60 -6.00
N ASP A 48 15.55 11.80 -5.51
CA ASP A 48 15.91 12.19 -4.15
C ASP A 48 15.04 11.51 -3.10
N GLU A 49 13.75 11.36 -3.36
CA GLU A 49 12.84 10.63 -2.48
C GLU A 49 13.17 9.14 -2.45
N THR A 50 13.51 8.57 -3.62
CA THR A 50 14.00 7.19 -3.73
C THR A 50 15.29 7.00 -2.92
N ARG A 51 16.24 7.94 -3.01
CA ARG A 51 17.48 7.90 -2.22
C ARG A 51 17.18 7.93 -0.72
N ARG A 52 16.27 8.80 -0.25
CA ARG A 52 15.85 8.83 1.16
C ARG A 52 15.20 7.53 1.61
N ALA A 53 14.41 6.88 0.75
CA ALA A 53 13.82 5.58 1.05
C ALA A 53 14.89 4.48 1.22
N ILE A 54 15.93 4.49 0.37
CA ILE A 54 17.07 3.56 0.47
C ILE A 54 17.85 3.80 1.77
N GLU A 55 18.22 5.04 2.05
CA GLU A 55 18.96 5.42 3.27
C GLU A 55 18.18 5.02 4.54
N ALA A 56 16.85 5.23 4.55
CA ALA A 56 16.00 4.82 5.65
C ALA A 56 15.91 3.28 5.82
N ALA A 57 15.80 2.56 4.70
CA ALA A 57 15.77 1.10 4.73
C ALA A 57 17.09 0.51 5.25
N ASP A 58 18.24 1.04 4.81
CA ASP A 58 19.57 0.64 5.28
C ASP A 58 19.73 0.89 6.79
N ALA A 59 19.35 2.09 7.25
CA ALA A 59 19.39 2.42 8.68
C ALA A 59 18.50 1.51 9.54
N ALA A 60 17.31 1.13 9.03
CA ALA A 60 16.38 0.24 9.74
C ALA A 60 16.82 -1.24 9.73
N GLN A 61 17.62 -1.64 8.73
CA GLN A 61 17.95 -3.04 8.44
C GLN A 61 18.57 -3.74 9.66
N SER A 62 19.57 -3.12 10.30
CA SER A 62 20.32 -3.76 11.39
C SER A 62 19.42 -4.08 12.59
N ALA A 63 18.55 -3.14 12.97
CA ALA A 63 17.64 -3.32 14.10
C ALA A 63 16.57 -4.37 13.81
N TRP A 64 16.04 -4.40 12.59
CA TRP A 64 15.08 -5.42 12.16
C TRP A 64 15.70 -6.82 12.09
N ALA A 65 16.90 -6.94 11.53
CA ALA A 65 17.63 -8.20 11.40
C ALA A 65 18.00 -8.81 12.76
N LYS A 66 18.30 -7.98 13.76
CA LYS A 66 18.59 -8.41 15.14
C LYS A 66 17.40 -9.03 15.88
N LYS A 67 16.16 -8.80 15.42
CA LYS A 67 14.98 -9.43 16.02
C LYS A 67 15.03 -10.94 15.85
N THR A 68 14.47 -11.65 16.81
CA THR A 68 14.28 -13.10 16.73
C THR A 68 13.23 -13.47 15.67
N GLY A 69 13.24 -14.73 15.22
CA GLY A 69 12.18 -15.25 14.34
C GLY A 69 10.78 -15.11 14.93
N LYS A 70 10.64 -15.28 16.26
CA LYS A 70 9.36 -15.13 16.96
C LYS A 70 8.85 -13.68 16.89
N GLU A 71 9.70 -12.70 17.19
CA GLU A 71 9.32 -11.29 17.15
C GLU A 71 8.91 -10.84 15.74
N ARG A 72 9.66 -11.24 14.70
CA ARG A 72 9.28 -10.95 13.31
C ARG A 72 7.96 -11.64 12.94
N SER A 73 7.77 -12.90 13.34
CA SER A 73 6.51 -13.62 13.10
C SER A 73 5.32 -12.94 13.77
N THR A 74 5.47 -12.39 14.97
CA THR A 74 4.39 -11.63 15.63
C THR A 74 3.95 -10.42 14.81
N VAL A 75 4.90 -9.64 14.28
CA VAL A 75 4.59 -8.47 13.44
C VAL A 75 3.92 -8.90 12.13
N LEU A 76 4.48 -9.89 11.45
CA LEU A 76 3.95 -10.38 10.17
C LEU A 76 2.56 -11.03 10.32
N ARG A 77 2.32 -11.79 11.40
CA ARG A 77 0.99 -12.34 11.70
C ARG A 77 -0.03 -11.26 11.99
N ARG A 78 0.36 -10.19 12.69
CA ARG A 78 -0.54 -9.04 12.88
C ARG A 78 -0.88 -8.39 11.55
N TRP A 79 0.08 -8.25 10.65
CA TRP A 79 -0.17 -7.70 9.31
C TRP A 79 -1.11 -8.60 8.49
N HIS A 80 -0.88 -9.93 8.49
CA HIS A 80 -1.78 -10.91 7.88
C HIS A 80 -3.21 -10.76 8.41
N THR A 81 -3.41 -10.71 9.74
CA THR A 81 -4.74 -10.51 10.33
C THR A 81 -5.38 -9.20 9.88
N LEU A 82 -4.62 -8.10 9.83
CA LEU A 82 -5.15 -6.82 9.38
C LEU A 82 -5.56 -6.84 7.90
N ILE A 83 -4.81 -7.52 7.04
CA ILE A 83 -5.21 -7.70 5.63
C ILE A 83 -6.51 -8.53 5.56
N ALA A 84 -6.58 -9.65 6.29
CA ALA A 84 -7.76 -10.52 6.34
C ALA A 84 -9.02 -9.77 6.82
N GLU A 85 -8.89 -8.93 7.84
CA GLU A 85 -9.97 -8.09 8.37
C GLU A 85 -10.47 -7.04 7.36
N ASN A 86 -9.66 -6.69 6.35
CA ASN A 86 -9.94 -5.62 5.39
C ASN A 86 -10.06 -6.11 3.93
N ILE A 87 -10.21 -7.41 3.67
CA ILE A 87 -10.26 -8.00 2.31
C ILE A 87 -11.29 -7.31 1.42
N GLU A 88 -12.47 -6.99 1.95
CA GLU A 88 -13.55 -6.36 1.18
C GLU A 88 -13.14 -4.99 0.64
N ASP A 89 -12.53 -4.15 1.48
CA ASP A 89 -12.10 -2.80 1.10
C ASP A 89 -10.89 -2.86 0.15
N LEU A 90 -9.94 -3.77 0.40
CA LEU A 90 -8.77 -3.98 -0.46
C LEU A 90 -9.17 -4.48 -1.85
N ALA A 91 -10.15 -5.37 -1.93
CA ALA A 91 -10.68 -5.86 -3.20
C ALA A 91 -11.42 -4.77 -3.97
N LEU A 92 -12.18 -3.90 -3.30
CA LEU A 92 -12.80 -2.74 -3.92
C LEU A 92 -11.77 -1.77 -4.50
N LEU A 93 -10.70 -1.47 -3.75
CA LEU A 93 -9.59 -0.63 -4.22
C LEU A 93 -8.97 -1.21 -5.51
N MET A 94 -8.61 -2.49 -5.48
CA MET A 94 -8.00 -3.19 -6.61
C MET A 94 -8.93 -3.23 -7.84
N THR A 95 -10.21 -3.53 -7.66
CA THR A 95 -11.20 -3.51 -8.75
C THR A 95 -11.33 -2.11 -9.34
N HIS A 96 -11.35 -1.06 -8.51
CA HIS A 96 -11.47 0.30 -8.99
C HIS A 96 -10.25 0.73 -9.82
N GLU A 97 -9.02 0.45 -9.39
CA GLU A 97 -7.82 0.91 -10.10
C GLU A 97 -7.42 0.04 -11.30
N GLN A 98 -7.72 -1.27 -11.26
CA GLN A 98 -7.25 -2.23 -12.27
C GLN A 98 -8.37 -2.77 -13.17
N GLY A 99 -9.63 -2.80 -12.70
CA GLY A 99 -10.80 -3.19 -13.49
C GLY A 99 -11.22 -4.66 -13.42
N LYS A 100 -10.46 -5.54 -12.74
CA LYS A 100 -10.86 -6.94 -12.55
C LYS A 100 -12.16 -7.07 -11.75
N PRO A 101 -12.97 -8.13 -12.00
CA PRO A 101 -14.16 -8.42 -11.20
C PRO A 101 -13.83 -8.51 -9.70
N LEU A 102 -14.74 -8.02 -8.86
CA LEU A 102 -14.55 -7.99 -7.40
C LEU A 102 -14.26 -9.37 -6.81
N SER A 103 -14.90 -10.43 -7.33
CA SER A 103 -14.64 -11.80 -6.90
C SER A 103 -13.21 -12.26 -7.18
N GLU A 104 -12.63 -11.83 -8.30
CA GLU A 104 -11.25 -12.12 -8.67
C GLU A 104 -10.29 -11.34 -7.77
N ALA A 105 -10.54 -10.06 -7.54
CA ALA A 105 -9.75 -9.23 -6.61
C ALA A 105 -9.73 -9.83 -5.19
N LYS A 106 -10.88 -10.30 -4.68
CA LYS A 106 -10.94 -11.01 -3.39
C LYS A 106 -10.10 -12.27 -3.38
N GLY A 107 -10.20 -13.07 -4.45
CA GLY A 107 -9.40 -14.29 -4.61
C GLY A 107 -7.90 -14.00 -4.61
N GLU A 108 -7.46 -12.91 -5.26
CA GLU A 108 -6.06 -12.49 -5.28
C GLU A 108 -5.56 -12.06 -3.91
N ILE A 109 -6.32 -11.24 -3.18
CA ILE A 109 -5.94 -10.85 -1.81
C ILE A 109 -5.88 -12.09 -0.90
N GLN A 110 -6.86 -12.99 -1.00
CA GLN A 110 -6.89 -14.21 -0.19
C GLN A 110 -5.71 -15.14 -0.52
N SER A 111 -5.37 -15.30 -1.80
CA SER A 111 -4.21 -16.08 -2.22
C SER A 111 -2.89 -15.52 -1.71
N GLY A 112 -2.80 -14.20 -1.45
CA GLY A 112 -1.62 -13.59 -0.84
C GLY A 112 -1.49 -13.80 0.68
N LEU A 113 -2.53 -14.35 1.32
CA LEU A 113 -2.55 -14.70 2.74
C LEU A 113 -2.21 -16.17 3.01
N ASP A 114 -2.37 -17.03 2.00
CA ASP A 114 -2.09 -18.46 2.05
C ASP A 114 -0.57 -18.76 1.95
#